data_AF-A0A3B9ISP9-F1
#
_entry.id   AF-A0A3B9ISP9-F1
#
_cell.length_a   1.000
_cell.length_b   1.000
_cell.length_c   1.000
_cell.angle_alpha   90.00
_cell.angle_beta   90.00
_cell.angle_gamma   90.00
#
_symmetry.space_group_name_H-M   'P 1'
#
loop_
_entity.id
_entity.type
_entity.pdbx_description
1 polymer ?
#
loop_
_entity_poly.entity_id
_entity_poly.type
_entity_poly.pdbx_seq_one_letter_code
_entity_poly.pdbx_strand_id
1 'polypeptide(L)'
;DWLGAGDGPRGLRLGLLKGLAAVAVAIAMIGLALDPRYRDFPIVTFLIPAIGWAVDALMPVAGRARTPRLRLKIEEALLALMIGGGALAIAIGEGPENGEAHLWALIGLVFAAAVAVAPRRSQSDSV
;
A
#
# COMPACT_ATOMS: atom_id res chain seq x y z
N ASP A 1 2.63 2.17 -14.08
CA ASP A 1 3.00 2.82 -12.82
C ASP A 1 1.95 3.79 -12.39
N TRP A 2 1.75 3.84 -11.07
CA TRP A 2 0.57 4.20 -10.27
C TRP A 2 -0.70 3.29 -10.38
N LEU A 3 -0.44 1.99 -10.57
CA LEU A 3 -1.29 0.80 -10.22
C LEU A 3 -2.64 0.60 -10.95
N GLY A 4 -2.60 0.51 -12.29
CA GLY A 4 -3.69 -0.06 -13.11
C GLY A 4 -4.52 0.95 -13.92
N ALA A 5 -4.16 2.23 -13.86
CA ALA A 5 -4.72 3.29 -14.68
C ALA A 5 -4.73 2.89 -16.17
N GLY A 6 -5.91 2.73 -16.77
CA GLY A 6 -6.05 2.88 -18.22
C GLY A 6 -5.63 4.29 -18.62
N ASP A 7 -5.18 4.46 -19.86
CA ASP A 7 -4.41 5.63 -20.34
C ASP A 7 -5.18 6.98 -20.37
N GLY A 8 -6.33 7.05 -19.70
CA GLY A 8 -7.19 8.24 -19.62
C GLY A 8 -7.13 9.02 -18.29
N PRO A 9 -7.77 10.20 -18.23
CA PRO A 9 -7.73 11.11 -17.07
C PRO A 9 -8.19 10.50 -15.74
N ARG A 10 -9.10 9.52 -15.79
CA ARG A 10 -9.60 8.80 -14.60
C ARG A 10 -8.54 7.90 -13.99
N GLY A 11 -7.75 7.22 -14.84
CA GLY A 11 -6.66 6.37 -14.41
C GLY A 11 -5.58 7.17 -13.68
N LEU A 12 -5.20 8.33 -14.23
CA LEU A 12 -4.24 9.23 -13.59
C LEU A 12 -4.72 9.70 -12.21
N ARG A 13 -5.99 10.10 -12.07
CA ARG A 13 -6.56 10.54 -10.78
C ARG A 13 -6.55 9.44 -9.73
N LEU A 14 -6.94 8.23 -10.10
CA LEU A 14 -6.90 7.07 -9.22
C LEU A 14 -5.46 6.73 -8.82
N GLY A 15 -4.53 6.80 -9.78
CA GLY A 15 -3.12 6.59 -9.52
C GLY A 15 -2.53 7.60 -8.54
N LEU A 16 -2.88 8.88 -8.70
CA LEU A 16 -2.46 9.95 -7.80
C LEU A 16 -3.05 9.77 -6.39
N LEU A 17 -4.35 9.48 -6.29
CA LEU A 17 -5.01 9.19 -5.01
C LEU A 17 -4.36 8.00 -4.30
N LYS A 18 -4.01 6.95 -5.05
CA LYS A 18 -3.28 5.80 -4.52
C LYS A 18 -1.90 6.21 -3.99
N GLY A 19 -1.13 6.95 -4.78
CA GLY A 19 0.18 7.46 -4.36
C GLY A 19 0.12 8.32 -3.09
N LEU A 20 -0.80 9.29 -3.05
CA LEU A 20 -0.98 10.18 -1.89
C LEU A 20 -1.39 9.40 -0.64
N ALA A 21 -2.28 8.42 -0.76
CA ALA A 21 -2.68 7.58 0.36
C ALA A 21 -1.49 6.76 0.89
N ALA A 22 -0.68 6.17 0.01
CA ALA A 22 0.50 5.42 0.42
C ALA A 22 1.55 6.31 1.12
N VAL A 23 1.77 7.54 0.63
CA VAL A 23 2.65 8.52 1.29
C VAL A 23 2.11 8.91 2.66
N ALA A 24 0.81 9.17 2.78
CA ALA A 24 0.19 9.50 4.06
C ALA A 24 0.35 8.36 5.09
N VAL A 25 0.14 7.11 4.66
CA VAL A 25 0.39 5.92 5.50
C VAL A 25 1.85 5.82 5.89
N ALA A 26 2.80 6.07 4.99
CA ALA A 26 4.23 6.02 5.29
C ALA A 26 4.62 7.04 6.36
N ILE A 27 4.12 8.28 6.26
CA ILE A 27 4.34 9.33 7.26
C ILE A 27 3.77 8.90 8.61
N ALA A 28 2.53 8.40 8.65
CA ALA A 28 1.90 7.93 9.88
C ALA A 28 2.69 6.78 10.52
N MET A 29 3.10 5.78 9.73
CA MET A 29 3.89 4.64 10.18
C MET A 29 5.22 5.06 10.82
N ILE A 30 5.97 5.93 10.15
CA ILE A 30 7.26 6.40 10.66
C ILE A 30 7.07 7.28 11.89
N GLY A 31 6.10 8.19 11.88
CA GLY A 31 5.82 9.06 13.02
C GLY A 31 5.50 8.26 14.28
N LEU A 32 4.62 7.27 14.17
CA LEU A 32 4.25 6.36 15.25
C LEU A 32 5.42 5.46 15.70
N ALA A 33 6.22 4.96 14.76
CA ALA A 33 7.37 4.11 15.08
C ALA A 33 8.48 4.87 15.83
N LEU A 34 8.60 6.18 15.62
CA LEU A 34 9.65 7.00 16.22
C LEU A 34 9.22 7.73 17.50
N ASP A 35 7.95 8.12 17.62
CA ASP A 35 7.44 8.85 18.78
C ASP A 35 6.15 8.22 19.33
N PRO A 36 6.22 7.55 20.51
CA PRO A 36 5.07 6.93 21.17
C PRO A 36 3.96 7.90 21.60
N ARG A 37 4.20 9.22 21.56
CA ARG A 37 3.19 10.22 21.92
C ARG A 37 2.04 10.29 20.93
N TYR A 38 2.22 9.80 19.71
CA TYR A 38 1.21 9.80 18.65
C TYR A 38 0.43 8.49 18.53
N ARG A 39 0.29 7.72 19.63
CA ARG A 39 -0.32 6.37 19.68
C ARG A 39 -1.75 6.21 19.17
N ASP A 40 -2.40 7.30 18.73
CA ASP A 40 -3.67 7.21 18.04
C ASP A 40 -3.44 6.60 16.65
N PHE A 41 -3.64 5.30 16.54
CA PHE A 41 -3.55 4.59 15.27
C PHE A 41 -4.71 5.06 14.35
N PRO A 42 -4.44 5.63 13.16
CA PRO A 42 -5.48 6.15 12.27
C PRO A 42 -6.19 5.03 11.48
N ILE A 43 -6.61 3.98 12.19
CA ILE A 43 -7.23 2.77 11.64
C ILE A 43 -8.46 3.13 10.81
N VAL A 44 -9.38 3.93 11.36
CA VAL A 44 -10.64 4.30 10.68
C VAL A 44 -10.37 5.02 9.35
N THR A 45 -9.31 5.83 9.28
CA THR A 45 -8.92 6.59 8.10
C THR A 45 -8.43 5.68 6.96
N PHE A 46 -7.68 4.62 7.28
CA PHE A 46 -6.96 3.83 6.28
C PHE A 46 -7.49 2.41 6.07
N LEU A 47 -8.39 1.92 6.94
CA LEU A 47 -8.95 0.59 6.84
C LEU A 47 -9.72 0.37 5.53
N ILE A 48 -10.63 1.29 5.17
CA ILE A 48 -11.42 1.17 3.94
C ILE A 48 -10.51 1.19 2.68
N PRO A 49 -9.58 2.15 2.52
CA PRO A 49 -8.59 2.10 1.44
C PRO A 49 -7.79 0.79 1.38
N ALA A 50 -7.33 0.28 2.52
CA ALA A 50 -6.57 -0.97 2.59
C ALA A 50 -7.40 -2.16 2.08
N ILE A 51 -8.64 -2.29 2.54
CA ILE A 51 -9.56 -3.32 2.06
C ILE A 51 -9.76 -3.19 0.55
N GLY A 52 -10.03 -1.98 0.05
CA GLY A 52 -10.22 -1.75 -1.38
C GLY A 52 -9.01 -2.17 -2.23
N TRP A 53 -7.79 -1.93 -1.74
CA TRP A 53 -6.57 -2.32 -2.44
C TRP A 53 -6.26 -3.81 -2.32
N ALA A 54 -6.52 -4.41 -1.16
CA ALA A 54 -6.43 -5.86 -0.97
C ALA A 54 -7.39 -6.57 -1.92
N VAL A 55 -8.64 -6.10 -2.02
CA VAL A 55 -9.64 -6.64 -2.94
C VAL A 55 -9.21 -6.45 -4.41
N ASP A 56 -8.75 -5.26 -4.80
CA ASP A 56 -8.20 -5.01 -6.16
C ASP A 56 -7.00 -5.91 -6.47
N ALA A 57 -6.14 -6.20 -5.49
CA ALA A 57 -4.99 -7.07 -5.66
C ALA A 57 -5.38 -8.55 -5.78
N LEU A 58 -6.37 -9.00 -5.02
CA LEU A 58 -6.75 -10.42 -4.91
C LEU A 58 -7.81 -10.86 -5.93
N MET A 59 -8.68 -9.94 -6.39
CA MET A 59 -9.75 -10.31 -7.32
C MET A 59 -9.30 -10.24 -8.79
N PRO A 60 -9.30 -11.36 -9.53
CA PRO A 60 -9.06 -11.34 -10.96
C PRO A 60 -10.23 -10.65 -11.67
N VAL A 61 -9.97 -9.49 -12.27
CA VAL A 61 -10.94 -8.86 -13.18
C VAL A 61 -11.02 -9.74 -14.44
N ALA A 62 -12.23 -10.16 -14.81
CA ALA A 62 -12.48 -11.00 -15.99
C ALA A 62 -11.74 -10.45 -17.22
N GLY A 63 -10.88 -11.28 -17.83
CA GLY A 63 -10.09 -10.93 -19.02
C GLY A 63 -8.70 -10.32 -18.76
N ARG A 64 -8.30 -10.07 -17.51
CA ARG A 64 -6.98 -9.51 -17.18
C ARG A 64 -6.23 -10.45 -16.23
N ALA A 65 -5.44 -11.37 -16.81
CA ALA A 65 -4.53 -12.21 -16.03
C ALA A 65 -3.45 -11.33 -15.38
N ARG A 66 -3.71 -10.85 -14.15
CA ARG A 66 -2.71 -10.21 -13.30
C ARG A 66 -1.84 -11.30 -12.73
N THR A 67 -0.72 -11.61 -13.39
CA THR A 67 0.39 -12.29 -12.72
C THR A 67 1.12 -11.22 -11.90
N PRO A 68 1.00 -11.19 -10.57
CA PRO A 68 1.71 -10.21 -9.76
C PRO A 68 3.21 -10.39 -9.96
N ARG A 69 3.93 -9.32 -10.27
CA ARG A 69 5.39 -9.28 -10.23
C ARG A 69 5.82 -8.17 -9.28
N LEU A 70 6.80 -8.48 -8.43
CA LEU A 70 7.60 -7.45 -7.76
C LEU A 70 8.40 -6.74 -8.86
N ARG A 71 7.99 -5.52 -9.20
CA ARG A 71 8.74 -4.65 -10.10
C ARG A 71 8.52 -3.22 -9.65
N LEU A 72 9.42 -2.76 -8.81
CA LEU A 72 9.36 -1.47 -8.17
C LEU A 72 10.29 -0.49 -8.89
N LYS A 73 9.82 0.73 -9.13
CA LYS A 73 10.74 1.86 -9.23
C LYS A 73 11.40 2.11 -7.87
N ILE A 74 12.55 2.78 -7.85
CA ILE A 74 13.29 3.04 -6.60
C ILE A 74 12.39 3.76 -5.59
N GLU A 75 11.62 4.74 -6.04
CA GLU A 75 10.70 5.52 -5.21
C GLU A 75 9.59 4.65 -4.58
N GLU A 76 9.02 3.74 -5.38
CA GLU A 76 8.00 2.80 -4.90
C GLU A 76 8.61 1.79 -3.92
N ALA A 77 9.85 1.35 -4.16
CA ALA A 77 10.56 0.44 -3.26
C ALA A 77 10.85 1.09 -1.91
N LEU A 78 11.34 2.33 -1.92
CA LEU A 78 11.58 3.11 -0.71
C LEU A 78 10.26 3.32 0.05
N LEU A 79 9.17 3.64 -0.65
CA LEU A 79 7.87 3.83 -0.02
C LEU A 79 7.35 2.52 0.61
N ALA A 80 7.43 1.40 -0.09
CA ALA A 80 7.04 0.10 0.45
C ALA A 80 7.89 -0.31 1.65
N LEU A 81 9.20 -0.04 1.62
CA LEU A 81 10.11 -0.29 2.75
C LEU A 81 9.81 0.60 3.95
N MET A 82 9.50 1.89 3.73
CA MET A 82 9.12 2.81 4.80
C MET A 82 7.85 2.35 5.51
N ILE A 83 6.83 1.97 4.74
CA ILE A 83 5.55 1.48 5.28
C ILE A 83 5.75 0.13 5.99
N GLY A 84 6.38 -0.84 5.31
CA GLY A 84 6.56 -2.19 5.85
C GLY A 84 7.50 -2.23 7.06
N GLY A 85 8.59 -1.45 7.01
CA GLY A 85 9.53 -1.29 8.12
C GLY A 85 8.87 -0.63 9.34
N GLY A 86 8.08 0.43 9.13
CA GLY A 86 7.31 1.07 10.20
C GLY A 86 6.26 0.12 10.81
N ALA A 87 5.54 -0.65 9.98
CA ALA A 87 4.59 -1.64 10.45
C ALA A 87 5.25 -2.72 11.33
N LEU A 88 6.42 -3.21 10.93
CA LEU A 88 7.17 -4.19 11.72
C LEU A 88 7.70 -3.57 13.03
N ALA A 89 8.23 -2.35 12.98
CA ALA A 89 8.69 -1.64 14.17
C ALA A 89 7.57 -1.44 15.19
N ILE A 90 6.38 -1.03 14.74
CA ILE A 90 5.19 -0.88 15.60
C ILE A 90 4.76 -2.22 16.18
N ALA A 91 4.66 -3.27 15.36
CA ALA A 91 4.23 -4.59 15.83
C ALA A 91 5.18 -5.19 16.88
N ILE A 92 6.49 -4.93 16.77
CA ILE A 92 7.47 -5.39 17.76
C ILE A 92 7.49 -4.47 19.00
N GLY A 93 7.41 -3.15 18.80
CA GLY A 93 7.57 -2.17 19.87
C GLY A 93 6.36 -2.05 20.81
N GLU A 94 5.15 -2.28 20.32
CA GLU A 94 3.91 -2.16 21.11
C GLU A 94 3.50 -3.45 21.83
N GLY A 95 4.15 -4.59 21.52
CA GLY A 95 3.88 -5.87 22.17
C GLY A 95 2.65 -6.62 21.65
N PRO A 96 2.57 -7.96 21.88
CA PRO A 96 1.53 -8.84 21.36
C PRO A 96 0.11 -8.54 21.88
N GLU A 97 0.00 -7.88 23.02
CA GLU A 97 -1.26 -7.53 23.66
C GLU A 97 -1.98 -6.34 23.01
N ASN A 98 -1.26 -5.52 22.23
CA ASN A 98 -1.81 -4.34 21.61
C ASN A 98 -2.48 -4.67 20.27
N GLY A 99 -3.73 -5.13 20.35
CA GLY A 99 -4.53 -5.50 19.18
C GLY A 99 -4.71 -4.36 18.17
N GLU A 100 -4.79 -3.10 18.63
CA GLU A 100 -4.91 -1.94 17.75
C GLU A 100 -3.61 -1.68 16.98
N ALA A 101 -2.47 -1.78 17.64
CA ALA A 101 -1.15 -1.67 16.99
C ALA A 101 -0.97 -2.75 15.92
N HIS A 102 -1.42 -3.98 16.17
CA HIS A 102 -1.35 -5.06 15.20
C HIS A 102 -2.30 -4.87 14.02
N LEU A 103 -3.52 -4.38 14.26
CA LEU A 103 -4.45 -4.03 13.20
C LEU A 103 -3.87 -2.91 12.32
N TRP A 104 -3.27 -1.90 12.94
CA TRP A 104 -2.58 -0.82 12.23
C TRP A 104 -1.38 -1.33 11.42
N ALA A 105 -0.54 -2.18 12.01
CA ALA A 105 0.57 -2.82 11.31
C ALA A 105 0.08 -3.64 10.11
N LEU A 106 -1.00 -4.41 10.26
CA LEU A 106 -1.61 -5.17 9.16
C LEU A 106 -2.08 -4.25 8.02
N ILE A 107 -2.74 -3.14 8.34
CA ILE A 107 -3.12 -2.11 7.35
C ILE A 107 -1.87 -1.62 6.60
N GLY A 108 -0.79 -1.32 7.31
CA GLY A 108 0.50 -0.95 6.70
C GLY A 108 1.03 -2.00 5.74
N LEU A 109 1.05 -3.27 6.15
CA LEU A 109 1.53 -4.36 5.32
C LEU A 109 0.69 -4.53 4.03
N VAL A 110 -0.63 -4.33 4.10
CA VAL A 110 -1.49 -4.32 2.91
C VAL A 110 -1.11 -3.19 1.96
N PHE A 111 -0.88 -1.98 2.47
CA PHE A 111 -0.41 -0.85 1.66
C PHE A 111 0.97 -1.11 1.04
N ALA A 112 1.93 -1.60 1.83
CA ALA A 112 3.27 -1.94 1.36
C ALA A 112 3.24 -3.00 0.25
N ALA A 113 2.42 -4.05 0.42
CA ALA A 113 2.23 -5.08 -0.59
C ALA A 113 1.59 -4.52 -1.87
N ALA A 114 0.58 -3.66 -1.74
CA ALA A 114 -0.07 -3.03 -2.87
C ALA A 114 0.88 -2.11 -3.66
N VAL A 115 1.77 -1.38 -2.98
CA VAL A 115 2.84 -0.59 -3.62
C VAL A 115 3.84 -1.51 -4.32
N ALA A 116 4.17 -2.67 -3.73
CA ALA A 116 5.15 -3.61 -4.26
C ALA A 116 4.70 -4.38 -5.52
N VAL A 117 3.39 -4.49 -5.76
CA VAL A 117 2.83 -5.31 -6.83
C VAL A 117 2.44 -4.45 -8.05
N ALA A 118 3.14 -4.64 -9.18
CA ALA A 118 2.79 -3.99 -10.45
C ALA A 118 1.98 -4.92 -11.38
N PRO A 119 0.91 -4.45 -12.04
CA PRO A 119 0.21 -5.23 -13.07
C PRO A 119 1.06 -5.42 -14.34
N ARG A 120 0.97 -6.61 -14.95
CA ARG A 120 1.60 -6.96 -16.24
C ARG A 120 1.05 -6.05 -17.36
N ARG A 121 1.92 -5.40 -18.15
CA ARG A 121 1.53 -4.84 -19.46
C ARG A 121 1.38 -6.01 -20.44
N SER A 122 0.24 -6.11 -21.15
CA SER A 122 0.21 -6.94 -22.35
C SER A 122 1.07 -6.21 -23.39
N GLN A 123 2.14 -6.87 -23.80
CA GLN A 123 2.97 -6.43 -24.90
C GLN A 123 2.20 -6.80 -26.18
N SER A 124 1.34 -5.91 -26.69
CA SER A 124 0.62 -6.14 -27.96
C SER A 124 0.71 -4.99 -28.96
N ASP A 125 1.26 -3.84 -28.61
CA ASP A 125 1.22 -2.66 -29.49
C ASP A 125 2.61 -2.31 -30.03
N SER A 126 3.25 -3.30 -30.65
CA SER A 126 4.40 -3.07 -31.52
C SER A 126 4.29 -4.00 -32.72
N VAL A 127 3.48 -3.60 -33.69
CA VAL A 127 3.59 -3.96 -35.10
C VAL A 127 3.75 -2.66 -35.88
#